data_AF-A0A6J2X2G0-F1
#
_entry.id   AF-A0A6J2X2G0-F1
#
_cell.length_a   1.000
_cell.length_b   1.000
_cell.length_c   1.000
_cell.angle_alpha   90.00
_cell.angle_beta   90.00
_cell.angle_gamma   90.00
#
_symmetry.space_group_name_H-M   'P 1'
#
loop_
_entity.id
_entity.type
_entity.pdbx_description
1 polymer ?
#
loop_
_entity_poly.entity_id
_entity_poly.type
_entity_poly.pdbx_seq_one_letter_code
_entity_poly.pdbx_strand_id
1 'polypeptide(L)'
;MSTIIEPPKFGSKDEEIDYWRNLAHEYMQEIDRVQKDADEFMVESKQLEKEYEMTIDQNEKKIKELSISNNRTQNEIDALRVKLEICYKETTNQQTEIESLKAEKKQLLTKIRDLEQLNDDLERSRRIVEESIAGFEQALNSALEKNAILESEVDEKENLKEKLQRLADETRDLQQELLVKEKERAPDNERFLNGFIDNRLKENETQTSPSKREYQPPLSPASRVMAINIVSDLIRKVGHGMGF
;
A
#
# COMPACT_ATOMS: atom_id res chain seq x y z
N MET A 1 -76.49 -39.65 -72.84
CA MET A 1 -77.18 -40.46 -73.88
C MET A 1 -78.44 -41.01 -73.24
N SER A 2 -79.62 -40.49 -73.59
CA SER A 2 -80.88 -41.09 -73.16
C SER A 2 -81.11 -42.31 -74.03
N THR A 3 -80.87 -43.51 -73.49
CA THR A 3 -81.26 -44.75 -74.14
C THR A 3 -82.78 -44.76 -74.23
N ILE A 4 -83.32 -44.58 -75.44
CA ILE A 4 -84.75 -44.74 -75.71
C ILE A 4 -85.01 -46.25 -75.63
N ILE A 5 -85.55 -46.70 -74.49
CA ILE A 5 -85.97 -48.08 -74.30
C ILE A 5 -87.27 -48.24 -75.09
N GLU A 6 -87.22 -48.97 -76.22
CA GLU A 6 -88.44 -49.32 -76.95
C GLU A 6 -89.36 -50.14 -76.04
N PRO A 7 -90.68 -49.85 -76.02
CA PRO A 7 -91.61 -50.57 -75.16
C PRO A 7 -91.65 -52.06 -75.56
N PRO A 8 -91.61 -52.99 -74.59
CA PRO A 8 -91.67 -54.42 -74.88
C PRO A 8 -92.94 -54.76 -75.64
N LYS A 9 -92.86 -55.71 -76.58
CA LYS A 9 -94.03 -56.21 -77.32
C LYS A 9 -94.56 -57.46 -76.61
N PHE A 10 -95.84 -57.47 -76.28
CA PHE A 10 -96.47 -58.55 -75.50
C PHE A 10 -97.37 -59.43 -76.38
N GLY A 11 -97.40 -60.74 -76.12
CA GLY A 11 -98.26 -61.70 -76.81
C GLY A 11 -99.70 -61.74 -76.29
N SER A 12 -99.94 -61.22 -75.07
CA SER A 12 -101.27 -61.08 -74.47
C SER A 12 -101.33 -59.91 -73.48
N LYS A 13 -102.53 -59.44 -73.15
CA LYS A 13 -102.73 -58.40 -72.12
C LYS A 13 -102.29 -58.87 -70.73
N ASP A 14 -102.42 -60.15 -70.43
CA ASP A 14 -102.00 -60.71 -69.14
C ASP A 14 -100.47 -60.71 -69.00
N GLU A 15 -99.75 -61.00 -70.08
CA GLU A 15 -98.27 -60.93 -70.15
C GLU A 15 -97.75 -59.49 -69.99
N GLU A 16 -98.45 -58.51 -70.57
CA GLU A 16 -98.16 -57.08 -70.37
C GLU A 16 -98.36 -56.66 -68.91
N ILE A 17 -99.47 -57.07 -68.29
CA ILE A 17 -99.78 -56.76 -66.89
C ILE A 17 -98.74 -57.38 -65.95
N ASP A 18 -98.36 -58.63 -66.17
CA ASP A 18 -97.37 -59.32 -65.33
C ASP A 18 -95.97 -58.74 -65.52
N TYR A 19 -95.58 -58.35 -66.73
CA TYR A 19 -94.31 -57.65 -66.97
C TYR A 19 -94.23 -56.33 -66.21
N TRP A 20 -95.23 -55.45 -66.37
CA TRP A 20 -95.24 -54.15 -65.68
C TRP A 20 -95.36 -54.30 -64.17
N ARG A 21 -96.10 -55.32 -63.69
CA ARG A 21 -96.17 -55.64 -62.25
C ARG A 21 -94.80 -56.07 -61.72
N ASN A 22 -94.11 -56.97 -62.40
CA ASN A 22 -92.78 -57.44 -61.99
C ASN A 22 -91.75 -56.31 -62.04
N LEU A 23 -91.75 -55.50 -63.10
CA LEU A 23 -90.85 -54.35 -63.23
C LEU A 23 -91.09 -53.30 -62.14
N ALA A 24 -92.36 -53.04 -61.77
CA ALA A 24 -92.68 -52.16 -60.65
C ALA A 24 -92.20 -52.75 -59.31
N HIS A 25 -92.31 -54.07 -59.10
CA HIS A 25 -91.78 -54.73 -57.91
C HIS A 25 -90.25 -54.69 -57.87
N GLU A 26 -89.56 -54.87 -58.99
CA GLU A 26 -88.10 -54.75 -59.09
C GLU A 26 -87.64 -53.32 -58.77
N TYR A 27 -88.28 -52.30 -59.36
CA TYR A 27 -87.96 -50.90 -59.02
C TYR A 27 -88.25 -50.57 -57.57
N MET A 28 -89.34 -51.10 -56.98
CA MET A 28 -89.63 -50.90 -55.56
C MET A 28 -88.55 -51.52 -54.68
N GLN A 29 -88.10 -52.73 -54.99
CA GLN A 29 -87.00 -53.39 -54.27
C GLN A 29 -85.67 -52.63 -54.43
N GLU A 30 -85.37 -52.13 -55.62
CA GLU A 30 -84.15 -51.36 -55.86
C GLU A 30 -84.18 -50.01 -55.14
N ILE A 31 -85.33 -49.32 -55.12
CA ILE A 31 -85.51 -48.09 -54.33
C ILE A 31 -85.29 -48.38 -52.84
N ASP A 32 -85.90 -49.45 -52.31
CA ASP A 32 -85.72 -49.84 -50.91
C ASP A 32 -84.27 -50.19 -50.58
N ARG A 33 -83.55 -50.83 -51.51
CA ARG A 33 -82.14 -51.15 -51.36
C ARG A 33 -81.26 -49.90 -51.36
N VAL A 34 -81.42 -49.03 -52.35
CA VAL A 34 -80.68 -47.77 -52.45
C VAL A 34 -80.97 -46.87 -51.25
N GLN A 35 -82.21 -46.86 -50.76
CA GLN A 35 -82.56 -46.12 -49.55
C GLN A 35 -81.80 -46.64 -48.32
N LYS A 36 -81.72 -47.96 -48.13
CA LYS A 36 -80.94 -48.55 -47.04
C LYS A 36 -79.46 -48.23 -47.16
N ASP A 37 -78.89 -48.38 -48.35
CA ASP A 37 -77.48 -48.08 -48.60
C ASP A 37 -77.18 -46.59 -48.33
N ALA A 38 -78.09 -45.69 -48.69
CA ALA A 38 -77.98 -44.26 -48.40
C ALA A 38 -78.08 -43.96 -46.89
N ASP A 39 -79.01 -44.60 -46.18
CA ASP A 39 -79.17 -44.44 -44.73
C ASP A 39 -77.93 -44.96 -43.98
N GLU A 40 -77.37 -46.10 -44.39
CA GLU A 40 -76.13 -46.65 -43.85
C GLU A 40 -74.93 -45.70 -44.08
N PHE A 41 -74.79 -45.18 -45.31
CA PHE A 41 -73.74 -44.20 -45.64
C PHE A 41 -73.87 -42.91 -44.81
N MET A 42 -75.10 -42.42 -44.61
CA MET A 42 -75.34 -41.25 -43.76
C MET A 42 -74.95 -41.49 -42.30
N VAL A 43 -75.24 -42.68 -41.77
CA VAL A 43 -74.86 -43.05 -40.39
C VAL A 43 -73.34 -43.18 -40.26
N GLU A 44 -72.68 -43.85 -41.20
CA GLU A 44 -71.22 -44.00 -41.21
C GLU A 44 -70.52 -42.64 -41.31
N SER A 45 -70.97 -41.78 -42.24
CA SER A 45 -70.42 -40.44 -42.40
C SER A 45 -70.55 -39.61 -41.12
N LYS A 46 -71.70 -39.68 -40.44
CA LYS A 46 -71.91 -38.98 -39.17
C LYS A 46 -71.05 -39.55 -38.04
N GLN A 47 -70.82 -40.86 -38.02
CA GLN A 47 -69.94 -41.48 -37.03
C GLN A 47 -68.48 -41.05 -37.24
N LEU A 48 -68.03 -41.03 -38.50
CA LEU A 48 -66.70 -40.58 -38.87
C LEU A 48 -66.47 -39.09 -38.55
N GLU A 49 -67.47 -38.24 -38.79
CA GLU A 49 -67.43 -36.82 -38.42
C GLU A 49 -67.21 -36.65 -36.91
N LYS A 50 -67.94 -37.39 -36.07
CA LYS A 50 -67.75 -37.36 -34.61
C LYS A 50 -66.36 -37.83 -34.18
N GLU A 51 -65.80 -38.82 -34.86
CA GLU A 51 -64.44 -39.31 -34.58
C GLU A 51 -63.38 -38.25 -34.92
N TYR A 52 -63.58 -37.52 -36.03
CA TYR A 52 -62.74 -36.38 -36.38
C TYR A 52 -62.88 -35.23 -35.38
N GLU A 53 -64.10 -34.86 -35.00
CA GLU A 53 -64.35 -33.81 -33.99
C GLU A 53 -63.67 -34.16 -32.65
N MET A 54 -63.83 -35.40 -32.19
CA MET A 54 -63.18 -35.87 -30.96
C MET A 54 -61.64 -35.81 -31.06
N THR A 55 -61.08 -36.17 -32.20
CA THR A 55 -59.62 -36.13 -32.43
C THR A 55 -59.11 -34.69 -32.48
N ILE A 56 -59.85 -33.78 -33.12
CA ILE A 56 -59.54 -32.35 -33.16
C ILE A 56 -59.55 -31.79 -31.73
N ASP A 57 -60.60 -32.05 -30.95
CA ASP A 57 -60.73 -31.59 -29.56
C ASP A 57 -59.57 -32.08 -28.68
N GLN A 58 -59.16 -33.34 -28.83
CA GLN A 58 -58.03 -33.90 -28.10
C GLN A 58 -56.71 -33.22 -28.49
N ASN A 59 -56.49 -33.00 -29.79
CA ASN A 59 -55.30 -32.31 -30.29
C ASN A 59 -55.25 -30.85 -29.84
N GLU A 60 -56.38 -30.14 -29.87
CA GLU A 60 -56.46 -28.76 -29.37
C GLU A 60 -56.14 -28.66 -27.88
N LYS A 61 -56.67 -29.58 -27.06
CA LYS A 61 -56.34 -29.66 -25.63
C LYS A 61 -54.84 -29.88 -25.43
N LYS A 62 -54.25 -30.81 -26.16
CA LYS A 62 -52.82 -31.10 -26.09
C LYS A 62 -51.96 -29.91 -26.52
N ILE A 63 -52.36 -29.19 -27.57
CA ILE A 63 -51.66 -27.96 -28.02
C ILE A 63 -51.73 -26.89 -26.93
N LYS A 64 -52.89 -26.69 -26.29
CA LYS A 64 -53.06 -25.72 -25.20
C LYS A 64 -52.16 -26.09 -24.00
N GLU A 65 -52.15 -27.35 -23.58
CA GLU A 65 -51.30 -27.84 -22.49
C GLU A 65 -49.81 -27.66 -22.78
N LEU A 66 -49.37 -28.05 -23.99
CA LEU A 66 -47.98 -27.87 -24.41
C LEU A 66 -47.60 -26.39 -24.48
N SER A 67 -48.50 -25.52 -24.95
CA SER A 67 -48.28 -24.08 -24.99
C SER A 67 -48.08 -23.48 -23.60
N ILE A 68 -48.93 -23.86 -22.63
CA ILE A 68 -48.81 -23.43 -21.23
C ILE A 68 -47.48 -23.92 -20.63
N SER A 69 -47.14 -25.20 -20.85
CA SER A 69 -45.89 -25.79 -20.36
C SER A 69 -44.66 -25.11 -20.96
N ASN A 70 -44.70 -24.80 -22.25
CA ASN A 70 -43.62 -24.09 -22.94
C ASN A 70 -43.45 -22.67 -22.39
N ASN A 71 -44.54 -21.93 -22.20
CA ASN A 71 -44.49 -20.59 -21.62
C ASN A 71 -43.96 -20.61 -20.18
N ARG A 72 -44.33 -21.62 -19.38
CA ARG A 72 -43.83 -21.78 -18.02
C ARG A 72 -42.32 -22.03 -18.00
N THR A 73 -41.84 -22.95 -18.83
CA THR A 73 -40.42 -23.26 -18.96
C THR A 73 -39.63 -22.04 -19.47
N GLN A 74 -40.19 -21.29 -20.43
CA GLN A 74 -39.58 -20.07 -20.94
C GLN A 74 -39.41 -19.00 -19.85
N ASN A 75 -40.45 -18.77 -19.04
CA ASN A 75 -40.38 -17.82 -17.91
C ASN A 75 -39.33 -18.25 -16.88
N GLU A 76 -39.19 -19.55 -16.62
CA GLU A 76 -38.16 -20.08 -15.71
C GLU A 76 -36.75 -19.86 -16.26
N ILE A 77 -36.54 -20.11 -17.56
CA ILE A 77 -35.28 -19.82 -18.25
C ILE A 77 -34.91 -18.35 -18.12
N ASP A 78 -35.85 -17.44 -18.37
CA ASP A 78 -35.60 -16.00 -18.30
C ASP A 78 -35.31 -15.55 -16.85
N ALA A 79 -36.02 -16.10 -15.87
CA ALA A 79 -35.73 -15.86 -14.45
C ALA A 79 -34.34 -16.36 -14.04
N LEU A 80 -33.91 -17.54 -14.52
CA LEU A 80 -32.59 -18.08 -14.25
C LEU A 80 -31.48 -17.27 -14.94
N ARG A 81 -31.72 -16.75 -16.14
CA ARG A 81 -30.78 -15.86 -16.84
C ARG A 81 -30.53 -14.57 -16.07
N VAL A 82 -31.57 -13.95 -15.54
CA VAL A 82 -31.44 -12.74 -14.70
C VAL A 82 -30.65 -13.03 -13.43
N LYS A 83 -30.95 -14.14 -12.73
CA LYS A 83 -30.19 -14.55 -11.54
C LYS A 83 -28.72 -14.79 -11.87
N LEU A 84 -28.44 -15.45 -12.99
CA LEU A 84 -27.09 -15.71 -13.45
C LEU A 84 -26.32 -14.40 -13.72
N GLU A 85 -26.96 -13.43 -14.38
CA GLU A 85 -26.38 -12.11 -14.64
C GLU A 85 -26.05 -11.36 -13.33
N ILE A 86 -26.94 -11.41 -12.35
CA ILE A 86 -26.72 -10.83 -11.02
C ILE A 86 -25.51 -11.49 -10.35
N CYS A 87 -25.46 -12.83 -10.30
CA CYS A 87 -24.34 -13.57 -9.71
C CYS A 87 -23.01 -13.28 -10.41
N TYR A 88 -23.01 -13.15 -11.74
CA TYR A 88 -21.80 -12.77 -12.48
C TYR A 88 -21.32 -11.37 -12.09
N LYS A 89 -22.23 -10.39 -12.03
CA LYS A 89 -21.89 -9.03 -11.62
C LYS A 89 -21.34 -8.97 -10.20
N GLU A 90 -21.96 -9.69 -9.26
CA GLU A 90 -21.46 -9.80 -7.89
C GLU A 90 -20.08 -10.44 -7.83
N THR A 91 -19.85 -11.52 -8.58
CA THR A 91 -18.55 -12.19 -8.67
C THR A 91 -17.48 -11.25 -9.23
N THR A 92 -17.79 -10.50 -10.28
CA THR A 92 -16.88 -9.50 -10.86
C THR A 92 -16.54 -8.40 -9.84
N ASN A 93 -17.54 -7.87 -9.13
CA ASN A 93 -17.31 -6.87 -8.09
C ASN A 93 -16.40 -7.40 -6.97
N GLN A 94 -16.68 -8.59 -6.46
CA GLN A 94 -15.84 -9.24 -5.44
C GLN A 94 -14.41 -9.46 -5.93
N GLN A 95 -14.24 -9.86 -7.19
CA GLN A 95 -12.91 -10.04 -7.79
C GLN A 95 -12.14 -8.71 -7.84
N THR A 96 -12.79 -7.61 -8.24
CA THR A 96 -12.15 -6.28 -8.27
C THR A 96 -11.78 -5.78 -6.87
N GLU A 97 -12.61 -6.05 -5.86
CA GLU A 97 -12.31 -5.70 -4.47
C GLU A 97 -11.11 -6.49 -3.93
N ILE A 98 -11.05 -7.79 -4.22
CA ILE A 98 -9.90 -8.65 -3.85
C ILE A 98 -8.60 -8.12 -4.48
N GLU A 99 -8.65 -7.70 -5.74
CA GLU A 99 -7.47 -7.13 -6.43
C GLU A 99 -7.04 -5.80 -5.81
N SER A 100 -7.99 -4.94 -5.46
CA SER A 100 -7.73 -3.69 -4.74
C SER A 100 -7.07 -3.95 -3.38
N LEU A 101 -7.63 -4.85 -2.57
CA LEU A 101 -7.10 -5.21 -1.25
C LEU A 101 -5.69 -5.84 -1.35
N LYS A 102 -5.43 -6.63 -2.39
CA LYS A 102 -4.08 -7.18 -2.65
C LYS A 102 -3.08 -6.07 -2.99
N ALA A 103 -3.50 -5.07 -3.77
CA ALA A 103 -2.67 -3.92 -4.10
C ALA A 103 -2.37 -3.07 -2.85
N GLU A 104 -3.37 -2.78 -2.04
CA GLU A 104 -3.21 -2.06 -0.77
C GLU A 104 -2.29 -2.81 0.19
N LYS A 105 -2.49 -4.13 0.37
CA LYS A 105 -1.61 -4.97 1.18
C LYS A 105 -0.15 -4.86 0.71
N LYS A 106 0.09 -4.88 -0.61
CA LYS A 106 1.44 -4.74 -1.16
C LYS A 106 2.05 -3.37 -0.81
N GLN A 107 1.27 -2.29 -0.93
CA GLN A 107 1.71 -0.95 -0.55
C GLN A 107 2.04 -0.84 0.94
N LEU A 108 1.19 -1.42 1.81
CA LEU A 108 1.43 -1.44 3.25
C LEU A 108 2.71 -2.22 3.60
N LEU A 109 2.97 -3.35 2.95
CA LEU A 109 4.22 -4.11 3.15
C LEU A 109 5.46 -3.31 2.74
N THR A 110 5.39 -2.56 1.63
CA THR A 110 6.46 -1.63 1.25
C THR A 110 6.66 -0.56 2.32
N LYS A 111 5.57 0.06 2.79
CA LYS A 111 5.64 1.11 3.82
C LYS A 111 6.18 0.60 5.16
N ILE A 112 5.85 -0.63 5.55
CA ILE A 112 6.42 -1.27 6.75
C ILE A 112 7.93 -1.38 6.60
N ARG A 113 8.41 -1.91 5.47
CA ARG A 113 9.84 -2.03 5.19
C ARG A 113 10.57 -0.68 5.21
N ASP A 114 9.96 0.36 4.63
CA ASP A 114 10.53 1.70 4.62
C ASP A 114 10.64 2.28 6.04
N LEU A 115 9.62 2.04 6.88
CA LEU A 115 9.62 2.44 8.29
C LEU A 115 10.66 1.67 9.11
N GLU A 116 10.81 0.37 8.87
CA GLU A 116 11.85 -0.45 9.51
C GLU A 116 13.25 0.08 9.17
N GLN A 117 13.50 0.38 7.88
CA GLN A 117 14.77 0.97 7.45
C GLN A 117 15.03 2.33 8.10
N LEU A 118 14.02 3.21 8.15
CA LEU A 118 14.15 4.51 8.80
C LEU A 118 14.43 4.39 10.30
N ASN A 119 13.83 3.39 10.96
CA ASN A 119 14.07 3.12 12.37
C ASN A 119 15.52 2.64 12.60
N ASP A 120 16.01 1.71 11.77
CA ASP A 120 17.41 1.25 11.83
C ASP A 120 18.41 2.41 11.64
N ASP A 121 18.13 3.31 10.69
CA ASP A 121 18.95 4.49 10.45
C ASP A 121 18.93 5.47 11.64
N LEU A 122 17.76 5.64 12.27
CA LEU A 122 17.59 6.46 13.47
C LEU A 122 18.35 5.86 14.65
N GLU A 123 18.25 4.55 14.89
CA GLU A 123 19.01 3.86 15.93
C GLU A 123 20.52 3.98 15.71
N ARG A 124 20.99 3.85 14.45
CA ARG A 124 22.39 4.06 14.11
C ARG A 124 22.84 5.48 14.44
N SER A 125 22.05 6.48 14.05
CA SER A 125 22.33 7.89 14.36
C SER A 125 22.38 8.12 15.87
N ARG A 126 21.45 7.52 16.62
CA ARG A 126 21.41 7.59 18.09
C ARG A 126 22.71 7.07 18.71
N ARG A 127 23.19 5.91 18.29
CA ARG A 127 24.45 5.32 18.79
C ARG A 127 25.67 6.21 18.51
N ILE A 128 25.74 6.82 17.33
CA ILE A 128 26.83 7.76 16.99
C ILE A 128 26.80 9.00 17.89
N VAL A 129 25.61 9.53 18.17
CA VAL A 129 25.44 10.67 19.07
C VAL A 129 25.79 10.29 20.50
N GLU A 130 25.35 9.13 21.00
CA GLU A 130 25.70 8.62 22.33
C GLU A 130 27.23 8.47 22.50
N GLU A 131 27.92 7.90 21.51
CA GLU A 131 29.39 7.79 21.51
C GLU A 131 30.07 9.17 21.52
N SER A 132 29.54 10.11 20.73
CA SER A 132 30.06 11.49 20.68
C SER A 132 29.90 12.20 22.03
N ILE A 133 28.77 11.99 22.71
CA ILE A 133 28.52 12.51 24.06
C ILE A 133 29.53 11.90 25.04
N ALA A 134 29.70 10.58 25.05
CA ALA A 134 30.66 9.91 25.91
C ALA A 134 32.10 10.44 25.70
N GLY A 135 32.48 10.69 24.43
CA GLY A 135 33.76 11.33 24.10
C GLY A 135 33.91 12.75 24.66
N PHE A 136 32.85 13.56 24.62
CA PHE A 136 32.86 14.89 25.25
C PHE A 136 32.94 14.83 26.77
N GLU A 137 32.22 13.90 27.40
CA GLU A 137 32.28 13.68 28.85
C GLU A 137 33.69 13.28 29.29
N GLN A 138 34.35 12.38 28.55
CA GLN A 138 35.73 12.00 28.83
C GLN A 138 36.69 13.19 28.69
N ALA A 139 36.56 13.97 27.62
CA ALA A 139 37.40 15.15 27.41
C ALA A 139 37.21 16.20 28.51
N LEU A 140 35.96 16.41 28.95
CA LEU A 140 35.64 17.30 30.06
C LEU A 140 36.26 16.80 31.37
N ASN A 141 36.13 15.50 31.69
CA ASN A 141 36.72 14.92 32.88
C ASN A 141 38.25 15.07 32.91
N SER A 142 38.92 14.82 31.78
CA SER A 142 40.37 15.07 31.67
C SER A 142 40.75 16.54 31.81
N ALA A 143 39.90 17.47 31.36
CA ALA A 143 40.13 18.89 31.55
C ALA A 143 39.95 19.32 33.02
N LEU A 144 38.95 18.76 33.70
CA LEU A 144 38.73 18.97 35.13
C LEU A 144 39.90 18.44 35.97
N GLU A 145 40.41 17.24 35.68
CA GLU A 145 41.58 16.67 36.37
C GLU A 145 42.82 17.55 36.18
N LYS A 146 43.08 18.03 34.95
CA LYS A 146 44.18 18.96 34.68
C LYS A 146 44.02 20.28 35.43
N ASN A 147 42.80 20.83 35.50
CA ASN A 147 42.55 22.05 36.26
C ASN A 147 42.79 21.85 37.76
N ALA A 148 42.38 20.71 38.33
CA ALA A 148 42.64 20.39 39.74
C ALA A 148 44.15 20.30 40.05
N ILE A 149 44.94 19.73 39.13
CA ILE A 149 46.41 19.71 39.27
C ILE A 149 46.98 21.13 39.22
N LEU A 150 46.53 21.94 38.26
CA LEU A 150 46.97 23.33 38.13
C LEU A 150 46.59 24.17 39.36
N GLU A 151 45.41 23.97 39.94
CA GLU A 151 45.00 24.60 41.20
C GLU A 151 45.98 24.23 42.33
N SER A 152 46.33 22.96 42.48
CA SER A 152 47.34 22.52 43.46
C SER A 152 48.74 23.12 43.21
N GLU A 153 49.16 23.25 41.95
CA GLU A 153 50.45 23.88 41.61
C GLU A 153 50.45 25.39 41.95
N VAL A 154 49.31 26.05 41.77
CA VAL A 154 49.13 27.46 42.18
C VAL A 154 49.20 27.58 43.70
N ASP A 155 48.53 26.70 44.44
CA ASP A 155 48.58 26.68 45.91
C ASP A 155 50.00 26.42 46.43
N GLU A 156 50.75 25.50 45.83
CA GLU A 156 52.15 25.26 46.19
C GLU A 156 53.03 26.49 45.93
N LYS A 157 52.82 27.16 44.78
CA LYS A 157 53.51 28.41 44.46
C LYS A 157 53.21 29.52 45.47
N GLU A 158 51.97 29.64 45.94
CA GLU A 158 51.60 30.60 46.99
C GLU A 158 52.28 30.26 48.32
N ASN A 159 52.27 28.99 48.73
CA ASN A 159 52.99 28.52 49.91
C ASN A 159 54.50 28.81 49.86
N LEU A 160 55.13 28.61 48.70
CA LEU A 160 56.55 28.91 48.51
C LEU A 160 56.83 30.42 48.57
N LYS A 161 55.94 31.25 48.02
CA LYS A 161 56.05 32.71 48.15
C LYS A 161 55.97 33.14 49.62
N GLU A 162 55.06 32.58 50.41
CA GLU A 162 54.98 32.87 51.84
C GLU A 162 56.27 32.50 52.58
N LYS A 163 56.83 31.30 52.32
CA LYS A 163 58.11 30.87 52.91
C LYS A 163 59.25 31.81 52.53
N LEU A 164 59.32 32.21 51.26
CA LEU A 164 60.33 33.14 50.76
C LEU A 164 60.19 34.52 51.43
N GLN A 165 58.96 35.01 51.61
CA GLN A 165 58.71 36.26 52.32
C GLN A 165 59.20 36.17 53.78
N ARG A 166 58.88 35.09 54.50
CA ARG A 166 59.36 34.87 55.88
C ARG A 166 60.88 34.85 55.96
N LEU A 167 61.55 34.12 55.06
CA LEU A 167 63.02 34.07 55.00
C LEU A 167 63.63 35.43 54.67
N ALA A 168 62.98 36.22 53.80
CA ALA A 168 63.42 37.57 53.47
C ALA A 168 63.29 38.52 54.68
N ASP A 169 62.22 38.36 55.48
CA ASP A 169 62.04 39.09 56.73
C ASP A 169 63.08 38.66 57.79
N GLU A 170 63.33 37.35 57.97
CA GLU A 170 64.39 36.85 58.87
C GLU A 170 65.80 37.31 58.44
N THR A 171 66.08 37.32 57.13
CA THR A 171 67.35 37.87 56.59
C THR A 171 67.46 39.36 56.89
N ARG A 172 66.36 40.11 56.77
CA ARG A 172 66.32 41.54 57.10
C ARG A 172 66.58 41.75 58.59
N ASP A 173 65.98 40.95 59.45
CA ASP A 173 66.16 41.03 60.91
C ASP A 173 67.62 40.69 61.28
N LEU A 174 68.20 39.63 60.73
CA LEU A 174 69.61 39.27 60.94
C LEU A 174 70.58 40.35 60.43
N GLN A 175 70.30 40.98 59.29
CA GLN A 175 71.08 42.13 58.82
C GLN A 175 71.00 43.32 59.78
N GLN A 176 69.82 43.58 60.36
CA GLN A 176 69.67 44.59 61.40
C GLN A 176 70.46 44.22 62.67
N GLU A 177 70.44 42.95 63.09
CA GLU A 177 71.26 42.48 64.23
C GLU A 177 72.76 42.62 63.97
N LEU A 178 73.23 42.33 62.76
CA LEU A 178 74.64 42.55 62.37
C LEU A 178 75.02 44.02 62.38
N LEU A 179 74.16 44.90 61.85
CA LEU A 179 74.37 46.36 61.90
C LEU A 179 74.47 46.87 63.35
N VAL A 180 73.65 46.35 64.26
CA VAL A 180 73.74 46.67 65.69
C VAL A 180 75.08 46.18 66.26
N LYS A 181 75.49 44.94 65.97
CA LYS A 181 76.78 44.38 66.42
C LYS A 181 78.00 45.11 65.85
N GLU A 182 77.94 45.60 64.61
CA GLU A 182 79.00 46.42 64.01
C GLU A 182 79.08 47.79 64.69
N LYS A 183 77.93 48.39 65.02
CA LYS A 183 77.86 49.65 65.79
C LYS A 183 78.36 49.50 67.23
N GLU A 184 78.29 48.29 67.78
CA GLU A 184 78.86 47.94 69.10
C GLU A 184 80.37 47.61 69.05
N ARG A 185 81.00 47.48 67.85
CA ARG A 185 82.39 47.02 67.68
C ARG A 185 83.43 48.05 67.21
N ALA A 186 83.13 49.35 67.07
CA ALA A 186 84.14 50.35 66.71
C ALA A 186 84.05 51.68 67.51
N PRO A 187 85.18 52.23 68.01
CA PRO A 187 85.28 53.62 68.46
C PRO A 187 85.58 54.59 67.30
N ASP A 188 85.41 55.90 67.55
CA ASP A 188 85.51 57.07 66.66
C ASP A 188 86.61 57.07 65.57
N ASN A 189 86.28 57.38 64.30
CA ASN A 189 86.82 58.54 63.52
C ASN A 189 86.36 58.64 62.04
N GLU A 190 86.14 59.89 61.60
CA GLU A 190 86.27 60.56 60.28
C GLU A 190 85.79 59.97 58.91
N ARG A 191 84.82 60.71 58.32
CA ARG A 191 84.80 61.43 57.01
C ARG A 191 84.73 60.73 55.63
N PHE A 192 83.70 61.17 54.87
CA PHE A 192 83.58 61.48 53.42
C PHE A 192 83.98 60.43 52.35
N LEU A 193 83.06 60.06 51.45
CA LEU A 193 82.84 60.65 50.10
C LEU A 193 82.21 59.63 49.12
N ASN A 194 81.35 60.14 48.22
CA ASN A 194 80.73 59.51 47.05
C ASN A 194 81.62 58.53 46.24
N GLY A 195 80.96 57.55 45.59
CA GLY A 195 81.55 56.81 44.48
C GLY A 195 80.60 55.82 43.81
N PHE A 196 80.20 56.14 42.57
CA PHE A 196 79.64 55.23 41.57
C PHE A 196 80.53 53.98 41.34
N ILE A 197 79.94 52.86 40.88
CA ILE A 197 80.20 52.16 39.59
C ILE A 197 79.67 50.70 39.60
N ASP A 198 79.06 50.35 38.47
CA ASP A 198 78.70 49.06 37.86
C ASP A 198 79.26 47.74 38.42
N ASN A 199 78.46 46.67 38.27
CA ASN A 199 78.89 45.52 37.46
C ASN A 199 77.73 44.64 36.95
N ARG A 200 77.70 44.50 35.63
CA ARG A 200 77.09 43.39 34.87
C ARG A 200 77.71 42.05 35.30
N LEU A 201 76.94 40.96 35.22
CA LEU A 201 77.20 39.79 34.34
C LEU A 201 76.36 38.55 34.72
N LYS A 202 75.73 37.96 33.68
CA LYS A 202 75.57 36.52 33.32
C LYS A 202 74.54 36.46 32.17
N GLU A 203 74.85 36.18 30.90
CA GLU A 203 75.35 34.93 30.26
C GLU A 203 74.59 33.67 30.74
N ASN A 204 74.14 32.70 29.94
CA ASN A 204 74.10 32.44 28.49
C ASN A 204 73.22 31.17 28.26
N GLU A 205 72.59 31.08 27.07
CA GLU A 205 72.21 29.87 26.28
C GLU A 205 71.19 28.86 26.89
N THR A 206 70.27 28.20 26.16
CA THR A 206 70.39 27.50 24.87
C THR A 206 69.02 27.40 24.14
N GLN A 207 69.08 27.31 22.82
CA GLN A 207 68.01 26.99 21.87
C GLN A 207 67.36 25.60 22.12
N THR A 208 66.08 25.43 21.76
CA THR A 208 65.57 24.45 20.77
C THR A 208 64.03 24.32 20.84
N SER A 209 63.38 24.54 19.70
CA SER A 209 61.98 24.16 19.39
C SER A 209 61.89 22.62 19.23
N PRO A 210 60.70 21.95 19.21
CA PRO A 210 59.66 22.22 18.22
C PRO A 210 58.18 21.90 18.60
N SER A 211 57.29 22.36 17.70
CA SER A 211 56.04 21.70 17.26
C SER A 211 54.68 22.07 17.85
N LYS A 212 53.95 22.81 16.99
CA LYS A 212 52.58 22.57 16.52
C LYS A 212 51.42 22.71 17.52
N ARG A 213 50.89 23.93 17.59
CA ARG A 213 49.44 24.16 17.70
C ARG A 213 48.87 24.23 16.28
N GLU A 214 48.15 23.19 15.86
CA GLU A 214 47.25 23.27 14.72
C GLU A 214 45.95 23.94 15.18
N TYR A 215 45.82 25.22 14.86
CA TYR A 215 44.51 25.82 14.63
C TYR A 215 44.08 25.37 13.23
N GLN A 216 42.93 24.68 13.14
CA GLN A 216 42.32 24.38 11.85
C GLN A 216 41.95 25.69 11.13
N PRO A 217 42.22 25.81 9.81
CA PRO A 217 41.82 26.98 9.05
C PRO A 217 40.29 26.97 8.84
N PRO A 218 39.64 28.14 8.75
CA PRO A 218 38.27 28.18 8.25
C PRO A 218 38.25 27.62 6.82
N LEU A 219 37.34 26.68 6.57
CA LEU A 219 37.12 25.99 5.28
C LEU A 219 37.37 26.91 4.07
N SER A 220 38.05 26.41 3.04
CA SER A 220 38.27 27.19 1.82
C SER A 220 36.93 27.52 1.13
N PRO A 221 36.84 28.62 0.37
CA PRO A 221 35.63 28.94 -0.40
C PRO A 221 35.15 27.79 -1.30
N ALA A 222 36.06 26.95 -1.82
CA ALA A 222 35.71 25.79 -2.64
C ALA A 222 34.99 24.69 -1.84
N SER A 223 35.38 24.48 -0.58
CA SER A 223 34.73 23.51 0.32
C SER A 223 33.34 23.98 0.78
N ARG A 224 33.15 25.30 0.93
CA ARG A 224 31.83 25.89 1.20
C ARG A 224 30.89 25.78 0.00
N VAL A 225 31.37 26.00 -1.21
CA VAL A 225 30.58 25.87 -2.44
C VAL A 225 30.13 24.42 -2.67
N MET A 226 30.99 23.43 -2.37
CA MET A 226 30.63 22.01 -2.48
C MET A 226 29.52 21.63 -1.46
N ALA A 227 29.61 22.11 -0.22
CA ALA A 227 28.57 21.90 0.79
C ALA A 227 27.24 22.56 0.41
N ILE A 228 27.26 23.78 -0.14
CA ILE A 228 26.06 24.48 -0.62
C ILE A 228 25.43 23.76 -1.82
N ASN A 229 26.23 23.20 -2.72
CA ASN A 229 25.72 22.43 -3.86
C ASN A 229 25.06 21.11 -3.41
N ILE A 230 25.65 20.41 -2.44
CA ILE A 230 25.07 19.18 -1.87
C ILE A 230 23.75 19.48 -1.14
N VAL A 231 23.71 20.56 -0.36
CA VAL A 231 22.47 21.00 0.33
C VAL A 231 21.41 21.47 -0.68
N SER A 232 21.82 22.17 -1.75
CA SER A 232 20.90 22.60 -2.81
C SER A 232 20.33 21.42 -3.60
N ASP A 233 21.14 20.39 -3.87
CA ASP A 233 20.68 19.15 -4.52
C ASP A 233 19.75 18.35 -3.61
N LEU A 234 20.01 18.30 -2.29
CA LEU A 234 19.08 17.70 -1.33
C LEU A 234 17.74 18.45 -1.28
N ILE A 235 17.76 19.78 -1.24
CA ILE A 235 16.53 20.60 -1.23
C ILE A 235 15.77 20.45 -2.54
N ARG A 236 16.46 20.38 -3.69
CA ARG A 236 15.84 20.18 -5.00
C ARG A 236 15.23 18.77 -5.12
N LYS A 237 15.87 17.76 -4.53
CA LYS A 237 15.41 16.35 -4.53
C LYS A 237 14.25 16.10 -3.55
N VAL A 238 14.21 16.84 -2.43
CA VAL A 238 13.06 16.86 -1.51
C VAL A 238 11.89 17.65 -2.12
N GLY A 239 12.15 18.73 -2.85
CA GLY A 239 11.13 19.54 -3.53
C GLY A 239 10.45 18.85 -4.72
N HIS A 240 11.10 17.90 -5.40
CA HIS A 240 10.49 17.11 -6.49
C HIS A 240 9.70 15.87 -5.99
N GLY A 241 9.73 15.59 -4.68
CA GLY A 241 8.96 14.51 -4.05
C GLY A 241 7.57 14.95 -3.53
N MET A 242 7.24 16.24 -3.64
CA MET A 242 5.92 16.78 -3.32
C MET A 242 5.38 17.61 -4.48
N GLY A 243 5.04 16.92 -5.57
CA GLY A 243 4.11 17.39 -6.59
C GLY A 243 3.01 16.34 -6.72
N PHE A 244 1.76 16.81 -6.71
CA PHE A 244 0.54 16.04 -6.99
C PHE A 244 0.66 15.06 -8.16
#